data_AF-A0A2N3ITF7-F1
#
_entry.id   AF-A0A2N3ITF7-F1
#
_cell.length_a   1.000
_cell.length_b   1.000
_cell.length_c   1.000
_cell.angle_alpha   90.00
_cell.angle_beta   90.00
_cell.angle_gamma   90.00
#
_symmetry.space_group_name_H-M   'P 1'
#
loop_
_entity.id
_entity.type
_entity.pdbx_description
1 polymer ?
#
loop_
_entity_poly.entity_id
_entity_poly.type
_entity_poly.pdbx_seq_one_letter_code
_entity_poly.pdbx_strand_id
1 'polypeptide(L)' 'MMIFSVFGRLVGVKREGERWLLFNVSMPERKYSRIRDVIIPDFLTEDEIPRWLDDIYHEAASAAHPEVVRIE' A
#
# COMPACT_ATOMS: atom_id res chain seq x y z
N MET A 1 -4.09 -1.08 -10.61
CA MET A 1 -3.13 -1.04 -9.47
C MET A 1 -3.46 0.25 -8.76
N MET A 2 -3.82 0.17 -7.49
CA MET A 2 -3.97 1.36 -6.64
C MET A 2 -2.60 1.75 -6.10
N ILE A 3 -2.32 3.05 -5.99
CA ILE A 3 -1.07 3.54 -5.42
C ILE A 3 -1.39 4.36 -4.18
N PHE A 4 -0.66 4.10 -3.11
CA PHE A 4 -0.79 4.79 -1.84
C PHE A 4 0.55 5.40 -1.43
N SER A 5 0.50 6.56 -0.80
CA SER A 5 1.56 7.06 0.06
C SER A 5 1.29 6.53 1.46
N VAL A 6 2.02 5.50 1.87
CA VAL A 6 1.98 4.93 3.20
C VAL A 6 3.04 5.62 4.05
N PHE A 7 2.64 6.64 4.81
CA PHE A 7 3.52 7.45 5.64
C PHE A 7 4.77 7.99 4.89
N GLY A 8 4.56 8.43 3.64
CA GLY A 8 5.61 8.98 2.78
C GLY A 8 6.30 7.96 1.85
N ARG A 9 6.04 6.65 2.02
CA ARG A 9 6.52 5.60 1.10
C ARG A 9 5.46 5.26 0.06
N LEU A 10 5.84 5.25 -1.21
CA LEU A 10 4.92 4.82 -2.27
C LEU A 10 4.81 3.30 -2.34
N VAL A 11 3.57 2.82 -2.24
CA VAL A 11 3.21 1.41 -2.21
C VAL A 11 2.08 1.16 -3.20
N GLY A 12 2.19 0.09 -3.98
CA GLY A 12 1.21 -0.33 -4.97
C GLY A 12 0.44 -1.54 -4.48
N VAL A 13 -0.89 -1.54 -4.65
CA VAL A 13 -1.77 -2.67 -4.36
C VAL A 13 -2.48 -3.10 -5.64
N LYS A 14 -2.41 -4.39 -5.98
CA LYS A 14 -3.07 -4.99 -7.14
C LYS A 14 -3.85 -6.23 -6.71
N ARG A 15 -5.11 -6.33 -7.13
CA ARG A 15 -5.84 -7.61 -7.06
C ARG A 15 -5.34 -8.54 -8.15
N GLU A 16 -5.00 -9.76 -7.80
CA GLU A 16 -4.69 -10.84 -8.74
C GLU A 16 -5.44 -12.10 -8.31
N GLY A 17 -6.52 -12.39 -9.04
CA GLY A 17 -7.51 -13.39 -8.63
C GLY A 17 -8.12 -13.03 -7.28
N GLU A 18 -8.06 -13.94 -6.33
CA GLU A 18 -8.60 -13.75 -4.99
C GLU A 18 -7.60 -13.07 -4.04
N ARG A 19 -6.37 -12.74 -4.48
CA ARG A 19 -5.32 -12.22 -3.60
C ARG A 19 -4.98 -10.78 -3.90
N TRP A 20 -4.63 -10.06 -2.85
CA TRP A 20 -4.03 -8.74 -2.94
C TRP A 20 -2.51 -8.85 -2.97
N LEU A 21 -1.92 -8.14 -3.91
CA LEU A 21 -0.48 -8.06 -4.11
C LEU A 21 0.03 -6.65 -3.78
N LEU A 22 1.01 -6.57 -2.91
CA LEU A 22 1.73 -5.39 -2.47
C LEU A 22 3.08 -5.18 -3.21
N PHE A 23 3.39 -3.95 -3.58
CA PHE A 23 4.61 -3.58 -4.28
C PHE A 23 5.22 -2.32 -3.69
N ASN A 24 6.55 -2.21 -3.66
CA ASN A 24 7.19 -0.90 -3.61
C ASN A 24 7.04 -0.23 -4.96
N VAL A 25 6.78 1.07 -4.94
CA VAL A 25 6.70 1.90 -6.15
C VAL A 25 7.84 2.89 -6.11
N SER A 26 8.62 2.96 -7.19
CA SER A 26 9.64 3.99 -7.39
C SER A 26 9.29 4.85 -8.59
N MET A 27 9.20 6.16 -8.36
CA MET A 27 8.94 7.20 -9.35
C MET A 27 10.22 8.00 -9.61
N PRO A 28 10.46 8.55 -10.82
CA PRO A 28 9.55 8.61 -11.96
C PRO A 28 9.56 7.36 -12.86
N GLU A 29 10.51 6.44 -12.67
CA GLU A 29 10.73 5.29 -13.57
C GLU A 29 9.60 4.25 -13.56
N ARG A 30 8.56 4.40 -12.71
CA ARG A 30 7.46 3.46 -12.51
C ARG A 30 7.96 2.02 -12.33
N LYS A 31 8.99 1.84 -11.51
CA LYS A 31 9.50 0.51 -11.13
C LYS A 31 8.68 -0.04 -9.98
N TYR A 32 8.33 -1.33 -10.08
CA TYR A 32 7.52 -2.04 -9.09
C TYR A 32 8.27 -3.27 -8.57
N SER A 33 8.52 -3.34 -7.26
CA SER A 33 9.14 -4.54 -6.65
C SER A 33 8.17 -5.20 -5.68
N ARG A 34 7.92 -6.51 -5.86
CA ARG A 34 6.92 -7.26 -5.08
C ARG A 34 7.38 -7.43 -3.62
N ILE A 35 6.53 -7.04 -2.67
CA ILE A 35 6.70 -7.32 -1.24
C ILE A 35 6.01 -8.65 -0.91
N ARG A 36 6.76 -9.66 -0.47
CA ARG A 36 6.22 -11.01 -0.19
C ARG A 36 5.93 -11.25 1.28
N ASP A 37 6.57 -10.50 2.16
CA ASP A 37 6.50 -10.70 3.62
C ASP A 37 5.23 -10.10 4.23
N VAL A 38 4.41 -9.43 3.42
CA VAL A 38 3.18 -8.77 3.83
C VAL A 38 2.03 -9.30 2.98
N ILE A 39 1.06 -9.91 3.66
CA ILE A 39 -0.12 -10.54 3.06
C ILE A 39 -1.34 -9.75 3.49
N ILE A 40 -1.98 -9.10 2.51
CA ILE A 40 -3.28 -8.44 2.72
C ILE A 40 -4.36 -9.53 2.70
N PRO A 41 -5.27 -9.57 3.69
CA PRO A 41 -6.39 -10.51 3.70
C PRO A 41 -7.27 -10.38 2.45
N ASP A 42 -7.66 -11.52 1.86
CA ASP A 42 -8.40 -11.61 0.58
C ASP A 42 -9.83 -11.05 0.64
N PHE A 43 -10.46 -11.11 1.82
CA PHE A 43 -11.80 -10.62 2.06
C PHE A 43 -11.90 -9.08 2.10
N LEU A 44 -10.77 -8.36 2.18
CA LEU A 44 -10.78 -6.90 2.18
C LEU A 44 -11.21 -6.37 0.81
N THR A 45 -12.10 -5.38 0.84
CA THR A 45 -12.50 -4.57 -0.31
C THR A 45 -11.47 -3.49 -0.62
N GLU A 46 -11.55 -2.89 -1.82
CA GLU A 46 -10.65 -1.80 -2.23
C GLU A 46 -10.69 -0.62 -1.26
N ASP A 47 -11.87 -0.28 -0.73
CA ASP A 47 -12.08 0.83 0.20
C ASP A 47 -11.52 0.57 1.61
N GLU A 48 -11.27 -0.69 1.97
CA GLU A 48 -10.69 -1.08 3.26
C GLU A 48 -9.16 -1.13 3.23
N ILE A 49 -8.54 -1.20 2.05
CA ILE A 49 -7.09 -1.24 1.87
C ILE A 49 -6.36 -0.06 2.55
N PRO A 50 -6.79 1.21 2.42
CA PRO A 50 -6.10 2.33 3.05
C PRO A 50 -6.05 2.19 4.57
N ARG A 51 -7.17 1.82 5.20
CA ARG A 51 -7.25 1.62 6.65
C ARG A 51 -6.35 0.48 7.08
N TRP A 52 -6.37 -0.64 6.36
CA TRP A 52 -5.51 -1.76 6.66
C TRP A 52 -4.01 -1.42 6.53
N LEU A 53 -3.64 -0.62 5.52
CA LEU A 53 -2.27 -0.11 5.36
C LEU A 53 -1.87 0.83 6.49
N ASP A 54 -2.79 1.66 6.96
CA ASP A 54 -2.56 2.56 8.11
C ASP A 54 -2.27 1.74 9.37
N ASP A 55 -3.11 0.73 9.66
CA ASP A 55 -2.98 -0.12 10.84
C ASP A 55 -1.67 -0.93 10.85
N ILE A 56 -1.31 -1.59 9.73
CA ILE A 56 -0.15 -2.49 9.69
C ILE A 56 1.19 -1.74 9.63
N TYR A 57 1.19 -0.50 9.14
CA TYR A 57 2.39 0.34 9.01
C TYR A 57 2.41 1.53 9.95
N HIS A 58 1.52 1.60 10.95
CA HIS A 58 1.34 2.77 11.81
C HIS A 58 2.64 3.26 12.47
N GLU A 59 3.56 2.35 12.78
CA GLU A 59 4.89 2.67 13.34
C GLU A 59 5.76 3.58 12.43
N ALA A 60 5.44 3.67 11.12
CA ALA A 60 6.11 4.57 10.19
C ALA A 60 5.49 5.98 10.17
N ALA A 61 4.37 6.21 10.87
CA ALA A 61 3.73 7.51 10.93
C ALA A 61 4.65 8.55 11.56
N SER A 62 4.59 9.77 11.01
CA SER A 62 5.38 10.89 11.52
C SER A 62 4.59 12.20 11.40
N ALA A 63 5.06 13.26 12.05
CA ALA A 63 4.43 14.57 11.94
C ALA A 63 4.36 15.09 10.48
N ALA A 64 5.32 14.71 9.62
CA ALA A 64 5.35 15.09 8.21
C ALA A 64 4.44 14.21 7.34
N HIS A 65 4.23 12.95 7.74
CA HIS A 65 3.42 11.98 7.02
C HIS A 65 2.56 11.22 8.05
N PRO A 66 1.42 11.79 8.47
CA PRO A 66 0.64 11.26 9.58
C PRO A 66 -0.36 10.18 9.18
N GLU A 67 -0.61 9.99 7.88
CA GLU A 67 -1.69 9.13 7.38
C GLU A 67 -1.33 8.47 6.05
N VAL A 68 -2.08 7.42 5.70
CA VAL A 68 -2.05 6.79 4.39
C VAL A 68 -2.95 7.54 3.39
N VAL A 69 -2.37 7.98 2.27
CA VAL A 69 -3.08 8.75 1.23
C VAL A 69 -3.12 7.97 -0.08
N ARG A 70 -4.29 7.88 -0.72
CA ARG A 70 -4.42 7.32 -2.07
C ARG A 70 -3.93 8.33 -3.12
N ILE A 71 -3.07 7.86 -4.03
CA ILE A 71 -2.45 8.62 -5.11
C ILE A 71 -3.05 8.28 -6.48
N GLU A 72 -3.27 6.98 -6.76
CA GLU A 72 -3.90 6.45 -7.99
C GLU A 72 -4.92 5.33 -7.62
#